data_AF-A0A5N7WDA7-F1
#
_entry.id   AF-A0A5N7WDA7-F1
#
_cell.length_a   1.000
_cell.length_b   1.000
_cell.length_c   1.000
_cell.angle_alpha   90.00
_cell.angle_beta   90.00
_cell.angle_gamma   90.00
#
_symmetry.space_group_name_H-M   'P 1'
#
loop_
_entity.id
_entity.type
_entity.pdbx_description
1 polymer ?
#
loop_
_entity_poly.entity_id
_entity_poly.type
_entity_poly.pdbx_seq_one_letter_code
_entity_poly.pdbx_strand_id
1 'polypeptide(L)'
;MNPEQVWKEIGERFADRAYAAELLQRQDQQGLDVVLELFWECALARGIRLSEQARQDAAALVDDWRAEVVQPLRQLRRRMKPLQTKVVEAAGIRAQIQAAELQAERAQIRMLCEWLDAYQARSATAQALGG
;
A
#
# COMPACT_ATOMS: atom_id res chain seq x y z
N MET A 1 1.14 2.68 15.00
CA MET A 1 -0.08 1.98 14.52
C MET A 1 0.34 0.56 14.14
N ASN A 2 -0.33 -0.51 14.60
CA ASN A 2 0.17 -1.88 14.36
C ASN A 2 0.03 -2.28 12.87
N PRO A 3 1.14 -2.63 12.16
CA PRO A 3 1.09 -2.96 10.73
C PRO A 3 0.19 -4.15 10.36
N GLU A 4 0.16 -5.18 11.20
CA GLU A 4 -0.64 -6.39 10.95
C GLU A 4 -2.14 -6.12 11.05
N GLN A 5 -2.52 -5.30 12.03
CA GLN A 5 -3.89 -4.87 12.19
C GLN A 5 -4.34 -3.99 11.02
N VAL A 6 -3.48 -3.07 10.55
CA VAL A 6 -3.76 -2.25 9.36
C VAL A 6 -3.91 -3.13 8.13
N TRP A 7 -3.02 -4.10 7.92
CA TRP A 7 -3.12 -5.02 6.78
C TRP A 7 -4.47 -5.77 6.77
N LYS A 8 -4.92 -6.27 7.93
CA LYS A 8 -6.22 -6.93 8.06
C LYS A 8 -7.38 -5.99 7.70
N GLU A 9 -7.34 -4.78 8.23
CA GLU A 9 -8.34 -3.74 8.00
C GLU A 9 -8.43 -3.26 6.55
N ILE A 10 -7.29 -3.22 5.85
CA ILE A 10 -7.22 -2.99 4.42
C ILE A 10 -7.95 -4.12 3.69
N GLY A 11 -7.70 -5.38 4.06
CA GLY A 11 -8.41 -6.53 3.49
C GLY A 11 -9.92 -6.49 3.72
N GLU A 12 -10.36 -6.05 4.90
CA GLU A 12 -11.79 -5.88 5.23
C GLU A 12 -12.46 -4.79 4.37
N ARG A 13 -11.79 -3.65 4.15
CA ARG A 13 -12.28 -2.60 3.24
C ARG A 13 -12.31 -3.08 1.79
N PHE A 14 -11.27 -3.78 1.37
CA PHE A 14 -11.13 -4.29 0.01
C PHE A 14 -12.07 -5.47 -0.29
N ALA A 15 -12.78 -6.00 0.72
CA ALA A 15 -13.81 -7.01 0.53
C ALA A 15 -15.08 -6.45 -0.15
N ASP A 16 -15.32 -5.13 -0.08
CA ASP A 16 -16.35 -4.48 -0.88
C ASP A 16 -15.91 -4.47 -2.35
N ARG A 17 -16.63 -5.22 -3.18
CA ARG A 17 -16.32 -5.40 -4.60
C ARG A 17 -16.43 -4.11 -5.41
N ALA A 18 -17.39 -3.25 -5.10
CA ALA A 18 -17.59 -2.01 -5.85
C ALA A 18 -16.45 -1.04 -5.56
N TYR A 19 -16.11 -0.90 -4.29
CA TYR A 19 -15.01 -0.06 -3.85
C TYR A 19 -13.65 -0.58 -4.33
N ALA A 20 -13.40 -1.89 -4.22
CA ALA A 20 -12.20 -2.51 -4.76
C ALA A 20 -12.08 -2.31 -6.29
N ALA A 21 -13.18 -2.42 -7.03
CA ALA A 21 -13.17 -2.19 -8.48
C ALA A 21 -12.80 -0.74 -8.83
N GLU A 22 -13.31 0.24 -8.09
CA GLU A 22 -12.96 1.65 -8.28
C GLU A 22 -11.46 1.91 -8.03
N LEU A 23 -10.92 1.41 -6.93
CA LEU A 23 -9.49 1.54 -6.61
C LEU A 23 -8.59 0.88 -7.66
N LEU A 24 -8.97 -0.31 -8.12
CA LEU A 24 -8.24 -1.01 -9.18
C LEU A 24 -8.32 -0.27 -10.52
N GLN A 25 -9.47 0.32 -10.85
CA GLN A 25 -9.61 1.14 -12.05
C GLN A 25 -8.68 2.36 -12.01
N ARG A 26 -8.64 3.06 -10.87
CA ARG A 26 -7.73 4.21 -10.68
C ARG A 26 -6.27 3.76 -10.68
N GLN A 27 -5.94 2.61 -10.10
CA GLN A 27 -4.61 2.01 -10.21
C GLN A 27 -4.22 1.78 -11.67
N ASP A 28 -5.14 1.28 -12.49
CA ASP A 28 -4.91 0.97 -13.90
C ASP A 28 -4.75 2.21 -14.76
N GLN A 29 -5.57 3.23 -14.53
CA GLN A 29 -5.63 4.41 -15.39
C GLN A 29 -4.63 5.49 -14.99
N GLN A 30 -4.36 5.63 -13.69
CA GLN A 30 -3.61 6.78 -13.13
C GLN A 30 -2.36 6.33 -12.38
N GLY A 31 -2.12 5.02 -12.25
CA GLY A 31 -1.03 4.51 -11.43
C GLY A 31 -1.24 4.80 -9.94
N LEU A 32 -2.50 4.86 -9.47
CA LEU A 32 -2.84 5.07 -8.06
C LEU A 32 -2.10 4.08 -7.15
N ASP A 33 -1.58 4.58 -6.03
CA ASP A 33 -1.08 3.73 -4.97
C ASP A 33 -2.21 3.30 -4.02
N VAL A 34 -2.88 2.20 -4.36
CA VAL A 34 -3.99 1.65 -3.58
C VAL A 34 -3.60 1.37 -2.12
N VAL A 35 -2.36 0.93 -1.88
CA VAL A 35 -1.87 0.63 -0.53
C VAL A 35 -1.80 1.90 0.31
N LEU A 36 -1.28 2.97 -0.28
CA LEU A 36 -1.17 4.28 0.37
C LEU A 36 -2.54 4.92 0.62
N GLU A 37 -3.47 4.85 -0.35
CA GLU A 37 -4.85 5.35 -0.18
C GLU A 37 -5.57 4.64 0.98
N LEU A 38 -5.52 3.31 1.02
CA LEU A 38 -6.17 2.54 2.07
C LEU A 38 -5.49 2.74 3.43
N PHE A 39 -4.19 2.99 3.45
CA PHE A 39 -3.47 3.41 4.65
C PHE A 39 -4.00 4.76 5.18
N TRP A 40 -4.26 5.73 4.30
CA TRP A 40 -4.87 7.01 4.69
C TRP A 40 -6.24 6.85 5.32
N GLU A 41 -7.08 6.00 4.77
CA GLU A 41 -8.39 5.71 5.36
C GLU A 41 -8.27 5.04 6.73
N CYS A 42 -7.29 4.15 6.91
CA CYS A 42 -7.02 3.52 8.20
C CYS A 42 -6.56 4.54 9.25
N ALA A 43 -5.71 5.51 8.87
CA ALA A 43 -5.30 6.60 9.75
C ALA A 43 -6.49 7.54 10.06
N LEU A 44 -7.28 7.90 9.05
CA LEU A 44 -8.45 8.77 9.16
C LEU A 44 -9.50 8.21 10.11
N ALA A 45 -9.77 6.90 10.02
CA ALA A 45 -10.70 6.17 10.88
C ALA A 45 -10.28 6.17 12.35
N ARG A 46 -8.99 6.40 12.64
CA ARG A 46 -8.44 6.55 13.99
C ARG A 46 -8.39 8.00 14.46
N GLY A 47 -8.98 8.93 13.72
CA GLY A 47 -8.93 10.36 14.01
C GLY A 47 -7.60 11.02 13.68
N ILE A 48 -6.67 10.32 13.05
CA ILE A 48 -5.37 10.89 12.66
C ILE A 48 -5.58 11.70 11.38
N ARG A 49 -5.34 13.00 11.47
CA ARG A 49 -5.39 13.95 10.34
C ARG A 49 -3.98 14.40 10.05
N LEU A 50 -3.46 13.99 8.90
CA LEU A 50 -2.15 14.40 8.41
C LEU A 50 -2.28 15.66 7.56
N SER A 51 -1.31 16.57 7.70
CA SER A 51 -1.17 17.70 6.78
C SER A 51 -0.83 17.20 5.38
N GLU A 52 -1.02 18.06 4.39
CA GLU A 52 -0.64 17.74 3.01
C GLU A 52 0.87 17.44 2.90
N GLN A 53 1.71 18.22 3.60
CA GLN A 53 3.14 17.96 3.65
C GLN A 53 3.46 16.57 4.23
N ALA A 54 2.80 16.17 5.32
CA ALA A 54 3.03 14.86 5.91
C ALA A 54 2.60 13.72 4.95
N ARG A 55 1.54 13.92 4.16
CA ARG A 55 1.16 12.94 3.13
C ARG A 55 2.20 12.83 2.03
N GLN A 56 2.76 13.95 1.59
CA GLN A 56 3.84 13.97 0.60
C GLN A 56 5.11 13.30 1.12
N ASP A 57 5.47 13.53 2.39
CA ASP A 57 6.64 12.89 3.01
C ASP A 57 6.49 11.36 3.07
N ALA A 58 5.30 10.86 3.43
CA ALA A 58 5.05 9.42 3.45
C ALA A 58 4.98 8.80 2.05
N ALA A 59 4.43 9.54 1.06
CA ALA A 59 4.43 9.11 -0.32
C ALA A 59 5.86 8.98 -0.85
N ALA A 60 6.70 9.98 -0.60
CA ALA A 60 8.11 9.96 -0.97
C ALA A 60 8.89 8.82 -0.29
N LEU A 61 8.57 8.51 0.97
CA LEU A 61 9.19 7.40 1.70
C LEU A 61 9.02 6.04 0.99
N VAL A 62 7.86 5.80 0.39
CA VAL A 62 7.52 4.51 -0.22
C VAL A 62 7.71 4.49 -1.73
N ASP A 63 8.04 5.62 -2.35
CA ASP A 63 8.05 5.77 -3.81
C ASP A 63 9.05 4.80 -4.46
N ASP A 64 10.29 4.77 -3.97
CA ASP A 64 11.33 3.86 -4.48
C ASP A 64 10.93 2.39 -4.32
N TRP A 65 10.42 2.00 -3.15
CA TRP A 65 9.97 0.62 -2.90
C TRP A 65 8.83 0.23 -3.85
N ARG A 66 7.90 1.16 -4.06
CA ARG A 66 6.78 0.95 -4.96
C ARG A 66 7.25 0.84 -6.41
N ALA A 67 8.12 1.73 -6.86
CA ALA A 67 8.63 1.79 -8.23
C ALA A 67 9.50 0.58 -8.57
N GLU A 68 10.35 0.13 -7.65
CA GLU A 68 11.36 -0.90 -7.91
C GLU A 68 10.91 -2.32 -7.52
N VAL A 69 9.89 -2.47 -6.67
CA VAL A 69 9.45 -3.79 -6.18
C VAL A 69 7.98 -4.07 -6.50
N VAL A 70 7.07 -3.23 -6.01
CA VAL A 70 5.63 -3.49 -6.15
C VAL A 70 5.19 -3.40 -7.61
N GLN A 71 5.56 -2.33 -8.32
CA GLN A 71 5.16 -2.14 -9.71
C GLN A 71 5.74 -3.22 -10.65
N PRO A 72 7.03 -3.61 -10.57
CA PRO A 72 7.56 -4.65 -11.44
C PRO A 72 6.89 -6.01 -11.23
N LEU A 73 6.63 -6.41 -9.97
CA LEU A 73 5.89 -7.64 -9.65
C LEU A 73 4.48 -7.61 -10.25
N ARG A 74 3.76 -6.50 -10.08
CA ARG A 74 2.42 -6.30 -10.63
C ARG A 74 2.41 -6.36 -12.15
N GLN A 75 3.35 -5.67 -12.79
CA GLN A 75 3.50 -5.68 -14.24
C GLN A 75 3.78 -7.08 -14.76
N LEU A 76 4.69 -7.83 -14.12
CA LEU A 76 5.01 -9.20 -14.50
C LEU A 76 3.78 -10.11 -14.36
N ARG A 77 3.07 -10.05 -13.24
CA ARG A 77 1.82 -10.82 -13.03
C ARG A 77 0.77 -10.52 -14.09
N ARG A 78 0.65 -9.26 -14.53
CA ARG A 78 -0.26 -8.84 -15.60
C ARG A 78 0.18 -9.39 -16.96
N ARG A 79 1.45 -9.24 -17.32
CA ARG A 79 2.03 -9.78 -18.57
C ARG A 79 1.92 -11.30 -18.67
N MET A 80 1.93 -12.00 -17.53
CA MET A 80 1.75 -13.44 -17.48
C MET A 80 0.30 -13.93 -17.63
N LYS A 81 -0.71 -13.08 -17.40
CA LYS A 81 -2.13 -13.47 -17.51
C LYS A 81 -2.50 -14.14 -18.85
N PRO A 82 -2.12 -13.60 -20.03
CA PRO A 82 -2.38 -14.27 -21.31
C PRO A 82 -1.46 -15.49 -21.58
N LEU A 83 -0.43 -15.72 -20.77
CA LEU A 83 0.57 -16.78 -20.97
C LEU A 83 0.29 -18.04 -20.15
N GLN A 84 -0.80 -18.07 -19.38
CA GLN A 84 -1.10 -19.15 -18.41
C GLN A 84 -1.24 -20.54 -19.05
N THR A 85 -1.50 -20.63 -20.35
CA THR A 85 -1.64 -21.89 -21.09
C THR A 85 -0.40 -22.24 -21.91
N LYS A 86 0.65 -21.42 -21.90
CA LYS A 86 1.85 -21.66 -22.71
C LYS A 86 2.70 -22.81 -22.18
N VAL A 87 2.77 -22.98 -20.87
CA VAL A 87 3.45 -24.09 -20.17
C VAL A 87 2.65 -24.46 -18.92
N VAL A 88 2.75 -25.71 -18.46
CA VAL A 88 1.96 -26.22 -17.33
C VAL A 88 2.26 -25.48 -16.02
N GLU A 89 3.48 -24.96 -15.86
CA GLU A 89 3.96 -24.24 -14.68
C GLU A 89 3.50 -22.77 -14.63
N ALA A 90 3.00 -22.21 -15.75
CA ALA A 90 2.77 -20.77 -15.88
C ALA A 90 1.78 -20.23 -14.83
N ALA A 91 0.74 -20.99 -14.50
CA ALA A 91 -0.22 -20.64 -13.46
C ALA A 91 0.44 -20.60 -12.07
N GLY A 92 1.31 -21.58 -11.76
CA GLY A 92 2.03 -21.65 -10.49
C GLY A 92 3.03 -20.51 -10.32
N ILE A 93 3.81 -20.21 -11.36
CA ILE A 93 4.75 -19.07 -11.37
C ILE A 93 3.99 -17.76 -11.17
N ARG A 94 2.87 -17.57 -11.87
CA ARG A 94 2.03 -16.38 -11.71
C ARG A 94 1.48 -16.23 -10.28
N ALA A 95 1.09 -17.33 -9.64
CA ALA A 95 0.63 -17.32 -8.26
C ALA A 95 1.74 -16.96 -7.27
N GLN A 96 2.97 -17.42 -7.49
CA GLN A 96 4.14 -17.04 -6.68
C GLN A 96 4.44 -15.54 -6.81
N ILE A 97 4.36 -14.98 -8.02
CA ILE A 97 4.54 -13.53 -8.24
C ILE A 97 3.44 -12.75 -7.54
N GLN A 98 2.19 -13.22 -7.57
CA GLN A 98 1.10 -12.60 -6.83
C GLN A 98 1.35 -12.62 -5.31
N ALA A 99 1.85 -13.73 -4.77
CA ALA A 99 2.20 -13.81 -3.35
C ALA A 99 3.33 -12.84 -3.00
N ALA A 100 4.36 -12.73 -3.85
CA ALA A 100 5.45 -11.78 -3.68
C ALA A 100 4.96 -10.33 -3.75
N GLU A 101 4.05 -9.99 -4.68
CA GLU A 101 3.43 -8.66 -4.77
C GLU A 101 2.70 -8.30 -3.46
N LEU A 102 1.86 -9.19 -2.95
CA LEU A 102 1.13 -8.97 -1.69
C LEU A 102 2.09 -8.83 -0.50
N GLN A 103 3.17 -9.62 -0.46
CA GLN A 103 4.20 -9.48 0.58
C GLN A 103 4.91 -8.12 0.50
N ALA A 104 5.20 -7.63 -0.72
CA ALA A 104 5.80 -6.32 -0.92
C ALA A 104 4.87 -5.17 -0.51
N GLU A 105 3.57 -5.27 -0.83
CA GLU A 105 2.56 -4.31 -0.37
C GLU A 105 2.41 -4.30 1.16
N ARG A 106 2.47 -5.48 1.80
CA ARG A 106 2.45 -5.57 3.27
C ARG A 106 3.70 -4.96 3.91
N ALA A 107 4.87 -5.10 3.28
CA ALA A 107 6.09 -4.42 3.70
C ALA A 107 5.95 -2.89 3.58
N GLN A 108 5.32 -2.40 2.51
CA GLN A 108 5.01 -0.98 2.34
C GLN A 108 4.12 -0.44 3.47
N ILE A 109 3.09 -1.19 3.89
CA ILE A 109 2.26 -0.82 5.06
C ILE A 109 3.08 -0.72 6.35
N ARG A 110 4.04 -1.62 6.55
CA ARG A 110 4.96 -1.55 7.69
C ARG A 110 5.77 -0.26 7.68
N MET A 111 6.39 0.08 6.53
CA MET A 111 7.14 1.33 6.37
C MET A 111 6.29 2.55 6.73
N LEU A 112 5.04 2.60 6.24
CA LEU A 112 4.11 3.69 6.52
C LEU A 112 3.69 3.77 7.99
N CYS A 113 3.48 2.64 8.65
CA CYS A 113 3.17 2.60 10.08
C CYS A 113 4.33 3.10 10.94
N GLU A 114 5.55 2.65 10.64
CA GLU A 114 6.77 3.09 11.32
C GLU A 114 7.02 4.58 11.13
N TRP A 115 6.82 5.09 9.91
CA TRP A 115 6.87 6.52 9.61
C TRP A 115 5.86 7.32 10.41
N LEU A 116 4.62 6.83 10.51
CA LEU A 116 3.56 7.52 11.23
C LEU A 116 3.87 7.62 12.73
N ASP A 117 4.39 6.54 13.32
CA ASP A 117 4.78 6.53 14.73
C ASP A 117 5.89 7.54 14.99
N ALA A 118 6.89 7.61 14.10
CA ALA A 118 7.96 8.59 14.19
C ALA A 118 7.46 10.03 13.98
N TYR A 119 6.52 10.24 13.05
CA TYR A 119 5.89 11.54 12.80
C TYR A 119 5.14 12.04 14.04
N GLN A 120 4.29 11.20 14.64
CA GLN A 120 3.52 11.56 15.83
C GLN A 120 4.40 11.89 17.03
N ALA A 121 5.49 11.13 17.24
CA ALA A 121 6.46 11.43 18.29
C ALA A 121 7.09 12.81 18.11
N ARG A 122 7.55 13.15 16.89
CA ARG A 122 8.12 14.48 16.59
C ARG A 122 7.10 15.61 16.78
N SER A 123 5.86 15.40 16.33
CA SER A 123 4.79 16.39 16.48
C SER A 123 4.45 16.66 17.96
N ALA A 124 4.42 15.61 18.79
CA ALA A 124 4.18 15.76 20.23
C ALA A 124 5.32 16.53 20.92
N THR A 125 6.58 16.23 20.59
CA THR A 125 7.74 16.98 21.13
C THR A 125 7.72 18.45 20.71
N ALA A 126 7.41 18.74 19.45
CA ALA A 126 7.31 20.12 18.95
C ALA A 126 6.20 20.92 19.66
N GLN A 127 5.05 20.30 19.94
CA GLN A 127 3.96 20.92 20.69
C GLN A 127 4.34 21.19 22.15
N ALA A 128 5.07 20.29 22.80
CA ALA A 128 5.50 20.43 24.18
C ALA A 128 6.59 21.51 24.40
N LEU A 129 7.39 21.81 23.37
CA LEU A 129 8.44 22.84 23.42
C LEU A 129 7.95 24.24 23.00
N GLY A 130 6.78 24.32 22.37
CA GLY A 130 6.22 25.57 21.83
C GLY A 130 5.04 26.15 22.61
N GLY A 131 4.65 25.53 23.73
CA GLY A 131 3.61 26.01 24.67
C GLY A 131 4.20 26.32 26.03
#